data_AF-A0A165KI34-F1
#
_entry.id   AF-A0A165KI34-F1
#
_cell.length_a   1.000
_cell.length_b   1.000
_cell.length_c   1.000
_cell.angle_alpha   90.00
_cell.angle_beta   90.00
_cell.angle_gamma   90.00
#
_symmetry.space_group_name_H-M   'P 1'
#
loop_
_entity.id
_entity.type
_entity.pdbx_description
1 polymer ?
#
loop_
_entity_poly.entity_id
_entity_poly.type
_entity_poly.pdbx_seq_one_letter_code
_entity_poly.pdbx_strand_id
1 'polypeptide(L)'
;LPGVRAFADRAFENLLVAHDAIIESRIVQTTQANRRRRAEAPTDGSPTPFEVGNLVYLSTQNLSLPKGRANKLTPRYVGPYRVLKAHPD
;
A
#
# COMPACT_ATOMS: atom_id res chain seq x y z
N LEU A 1 26.82 -32.09 32.68
CA LEU A 1 26.37 -33.17 31.79
C LEU A 1 26.39 -32.66 30.35
N PRO A 2 27.13 -33.30 29.42
CA PRO A 2 27.30 -32.82 28.05
C PRO A 2 25.98 -32.63 27.26
N GLY A 3 24.93 -33.40 27.57
CA GLY A 3 23.62 -33.27 26.93
C GLY A 3 22.86 -31.98 27.25
N VAL A 4 23.00 -31.43 28.46
CA VAL A 4 22.34 -30.16 28.85
C VAL A 4 22.95 -28.98 28.10
N ARG A 5 24.28 -29.02 27.90
CA ARG A 5 25.00 -27.99 27.15
C ARG A 5 24.63 -28.03 25.67
N ALA A 6 24.63 -29.23 25.07
CA ALA A 6 24.19 -29.41 23.68
C ALA A 6 22.73 -28.98 23.43
N PHE A 7 21.84 -29.14 24.43
CA PHE A 7 20.48 -28.64 24.34
C PHE A 7 20.44 -27.11 24.36
N ALA A 8 21.18 -26.48 25.28
CA ALA A 8 21.26 -25.03 25.35
C ALA A 8 21.83 -24.42 24.06
N ASP A 9 22.92 -25.00 23.55
CA ASP A 9 23.57 -24.54 22.31
C ASP A 9 22.57 -24.60 21.13
N ARG A 10 21.83 -25.71 20.97
CA ARG A 10 20.79 -25.81 19.94
C ARG A 10 19.65 -24.81 20.12
N ALA A 11 19.25 -24.52 21.36
CA ALA A 11 18.22 -23.54 21.63
C ALA A 11 18.67 -22.13 21.22
N PHE A 12 19.93 -21.78 21.49
CA PHE A 12 20.53 -20.53 21.02
C PHE A 12 20.57 -20.45 19.49
N GLU A 13 21.07 -21.49 18.82
CA GLU A 13 21.12 -21.53 17.35
C GLU A 13 19.73 -21.35 16.72
N ASN A 14 18.73 -22.07 17.24
CA ASN A 14 17.36 -21.94 16.75
C ASN A 14 16.79 -20.53 16.95
N LEU A 15 17.14 -19.86 18.04
CA LEU A 15 16.72 -18.49 18.32
C LEU A 15 17.36 -17.52 17.32
N LEU A 16 18.66 -17.68 17.05
CA LEU A 16 19.38 -16.88 16.05
C LEU A 16 18.78 -17.04 14.65
N VAL A 17 18.53 -18.29 14.23
CA VAL A 17 17.89 -18.57 12.93
C VAL A 17 16.49 -17.97 12.84
N ALA A 18 15.69 -18.10 13.90
CA ALA A 18 14.35 -17.51 13.93
C ALA A 18 14.38 -15.98 13.86
N HIS A 19 15.35 -15.35 14.52
CA HIS A 19 15.54 -13.91 14.48
C HIS A 19 15.84 -13.42 13.06
N ASP A 20 16.78 -14.07 12.38
CA ASP A 20 17.17 -13.69 11.02
C ASP A 20 16.03 -13.89 10.03
N ALA A 21 15.26 -14.99 10.17
CA ALA A 21 14.08 -15.23 9.36
C ALA A 21 13.00 -14.14 9.55
N ILE A 22 12.84 -13.62 10.78
CA ILE A 22 11.91 -12.50 11.05
C ILE A 22 12.41 -11.22 10.34
N ILE A 23 13.70 -10.91 10.41
CA ILE A 23 14.26 -9.74 9.72
C ILE A 23 14.05 -9.84 8.21
N GLU A 24 14.39 -10.99 7.62
CA GLU A 24 14.20 -11.23 6.19
C GLU A 24 12.72 -11.06 5.79
N SER A 25 11.80 -11.65 6.55
CA SER A 25 10.36 -11.54 6.28
C SER A 25 9.86 -10.09 6.30
N ARG A 26 10.37 -9.26 7.22
CA ARG A 26 10.00 -7.84 7.33
C ARG A 26 10.50 -7.04 6.14
N ILE A 27 11.70 -7.33 5.63
CA ILE A 27 12.23 -6.68 4.43
C ILE A 27 11.33 -6.98 3.22
N VAL A 28 10.95 -8.25 3.02
CA VAL A 28 10.06 -8.65 1.92
C VAL A 28 8.67 -8.01 2.07
N GLN A 29 8.10 -8.01 3.27
CA GLN A 29 6.80 -7.37 3.51
C GLN A 29 6.86 -5.86 3.25
N THR A 30 7.90 -5.19 3.74
CA THR A 30 8.07 -3.73 3.57
C THR A 30 8.25 -3.37 2.10
N THR A 31 9.09 -4.11 1.37
CA THR A 31 9.30 -3.88 -0.07
C THR A 31 8.02 -4.09 -0.88
N GLN A 32 7.26 -5.15 -0.62
CA GLN A 32 5.99 -5.41 -1.31
C GLN A 32 4.90 -4.41 -0.92
N ALA A 33 4.82 -4.02 0.36
CA ALA A 33 3.90 -2.99 0.84
C ALA A 33 4.21 -1.63 0.20
N ASN A 34 5.50 -1.26 0.12
CA ASN A 34 5.95 -0.02 -0.52
C ASN A 34 5.68 -0.04 -2.03
N ARG A 35 5.84 -1.19 -2.71
CA ARG A 35 5.52 -1.33 -4.13
C ARG A 35 4.03 -1.13 -4.45
N ARG A 36 3.14 -1.47 -3.52
CA ARG A 36 1.67 -1.38 -3.70
C ARG A 36 1.07 -0.09 -3.17
N ARG A 37 1.78 0.68 -2.36
CA ARG A 37 1.41 2.09 -2.14
C ARG A 37 1.50 2.78 -3.49
N ARG A 38 0.40 3.42 -3.93
CA ARG A 38 0.48 4.38 -5.02
C ARG A 38 1.58 5.36 -4.62
N ALA A 39 2.48 5.70 -5.53
CA ALA A 39 3.54 6.65 -5.23
C ALA A 39 2.90 7.93 -4.66
N GLU A 40 2.92 8.05 -3.33
CA GLU A 40 2.97 9.34 -2.64
C GLU A 40 4.10 10.07 -3.37
N ALA A 41 3.77 11.23 -3.95
CA ALA A 41 4.56 12.04 -4.87
C ALA A 41 5.98 11.50 -5.22
N PRO A 42 6.27 11.18 -6.49
CA PRO A 42 7.56 10.61 -6.86
C PRO A 42 8.74 11.45 -6.33
N THR A 43 9.65 10.80 -5.59
CA THR A 43 10.84 11.42 -4.98
C THR A 43 11.84 11.96 -6.02
N ASP A 44 11.68 11.57 -7.29
CA ASP A 44 12.49 11.99 -8.44
C ASP A 44 11.98 13.27 -9.13
N GLY A 45 10.92 13.90 -8.60
CA GLY A 45 10.30 15.08 -9.22
C GLY A 45 9.46 14.75 -10.45
N SER A 46 9.15 13.48 -10.72
CA SER A 46 8.19 13.12 -11.76
C SER A 46 6.77 13.56 -11.39
N PRO A 47 5.92 13.93 -12.37
CA PRO A 47 4.68 14.64 -12.10
C PRO A 47 3.76 13.83 -11.19
N THR A 48 3.19 14.49 -10.19
CA THR A 48 2.03 13.96 -9.47
C THR A 48 0.98 13.53 -10.51
N PRO A 49 0.28 12.40 -10.34
CA PRO A 49 -0.64 11.89 -11.37
C PRO A 49 -1.74 12.87 -11.79
N PHE A 50 -1.99 13.90 -10.97
CA PHE A 50 -3.03 14.89 -11.18
C PHE A 50 -2.48 16.30 -10.97
N GLU A 51 -2.45 17.09 -12.05
CA GLU A 51 -2.13 18.50 -12.03
C GLU A 51 -3.41 19.35 -12.00
N VAL A 52 -3.30 20.58 -11.49
CA VAL A 52 -4.40 21.55 -11.52
C VAL A 52 -4.76 21.84 -12.98
N GLY A 53 -6.03 21.66 -13.33
CA GLY A 53 -6.52 21.81 -14.69
C GLY A 53 -6.78 20.50 -15.44
N ASN A 54 -6.26 19.36 -14.97
CA ASN A 54 -6.55 18.06 -15.58
C ASN A 54 -8.04 17.73 -15.47
N LEU A 55 -8.58 17.11 -16.52
CA LEU A 55 -9.92 16.53 -16.53
C LEU A 55 -9.83 15.07 -16.09
N VAL A 56 -10.42 14.76 -14.95
CA VAL A 56 -10.33 13.43 -14.31
C VAL A 56 -11.70 12.83 -14.09
N TYR A 57 -11.78 11.51 -14.21
CA TYR A 57 -12.98 10.73 -13.89
C TYR A 57 -12.96 10.29 -12.42
N LEU A 58 -14.09 10.46 -11.72
CA LEU A 58 -14.23 9.99 -10.35
C LEU A 58 -14.90 8.61 -10.30
N SER A 59 -14.31 7.69 -9.53
CA SER A 59 -14.91 6.37 -9.30
C SER A 59 -16.17 6.51 -8.43
N THR A 60 -17.26 5.86 -8.84
CA THR A 60 -18.51 5.83 -8.07
C THR A 60 -18.49 4.81 -6.93
N GLN A 61 -17.41 4.04 -6.78
CA GLN A 61 -17.30 2.97 -5.78
C GLN A 61 -17.48 3.47 -4.33
N ASN A 62 -16.98 4.68 -4.03
CA ASN A 62 -17.04 5.29 -2.69
C ASN A 62 -17.81 6.62 -2.67
N LEU A 63 -18.64 6.88 -3.70
CA LEU A 63 -19.38 8.13 -3.82
C LEU A 63 -20.85 7.92 -3.43
N SER A 64 -21.41 8.83 -2.65
CA SER A 64 -22.85 8.83 -2.37
C SER A 64 -23.60 9.31 -3.62
N LEU A 65 -24.13 8.36 -4.38
CA LEU A 65 -24.99 8.68 -5.51
C LEU A 65 -26.35 9.22 -5.00
N PRO A 66 -27.03 10.08 -5.79
CA PRO A 66 -28.34 10.61 -5.41
C PRO A 66 -29.31 9.50 -4.98
N LYS A 67 -30.01 9.74 -3.87
CA LYS A 67 -30.95 8.76 -3.30
C LYS A 67 -32.02 8.39 -4.32
N GLY A 68 -32.39 7.09 -4.37
CA GLY A 68 -33.45 6.57 -5.24
C GLY A 68 -32.98 5.96 -6.57
N ARG A 69 -31.66 5.84 -6.81
CA ARG A 69 -31.12 5.14 -7.99
C ARG A 69 -30.48 3.82 -7.60
N ALA A 70 -30.83 2.74 -8.30
CA ALA A 70 -30.21 1.44 -8.11
C ALA A 70 -28.78 1.41 -8.68
N ASN A 71 -27.81 0.94 -7.88
CA ASN A 71 -26.39 0.83 -8.26
C ASN A 71 -26.13 -0.13 -9.44
N LYS A 72 -27.12 -0.92 -9.86
CA LYS A 72 -26.97 -1.91 -10.95
C LYS A 72 -26.81 -1.27 -12.34
N LEU A 73 -27.18 0.01 -12.50
CA LEU A 73 -27.10 0.75 -13.78
C LEU A 73 -26.33 2.08 -13.66
N THR A 74 -25.59 2.28 -12.59
CA THR A 74 -24.80 3.50 -12.41
C THR A 74 -23.45 3.34 -13.11
N PRO A 75 -22.97 4.37 -13.84
CA PRO A 75 -21.67 4.30 -14.47
C PRO A 75 -20.58 4.12 -13.40
N ARG A 76 -19.57 3.30 -13.70
CA ARG A 76 -18.42 3.06 -12.79
C ARG A 76 -17.60 4.33 -12.53
N TYR A 77 -17.65 5.27 -13.47
CA TYR A 77 -16.99 6.55 -13.40
C TYR A 77 -17.96 7.67 -13.76
N VAL A 78 -17.89 8.79 -13.05
CA VAL A 78 -18.68 9.99 -13.34
C VAL A 78 -17.78 11.14 -13.75
N GLY A 79 -18.20 11.82 -14.82
CA GLY A 79 -17.76 13.14 -15.28
C GLY A 79 -16.26 13.33 -15.56
N PRO A 80 -15.87 14.10 -16.58
CA PRO A 80 -14.59 14.78 -16.52
C PRO A 80 -14.72 15.98 -15.57
N TYR A 81 -14.16 15.87 -14.36
CA TYR A 81 -14.06 16.97 -13.42
C TYR A 81 -12.71 17.64 -13.54
N ARG A 82 -12.68 18.98 -13.47
CA ARG A 82 -11.44 19.74 -13.46
C ARG A 82 -10.83 19.72 -12.06
N VAL A 83 -9.56 19.32 -11.95
CA VAL A 83 -8.80 19.44 -10.69
C VAL A 83 -8.58 20.92 -10.38
N LEU A 84 -9.15 21.41 -9.27
CA LEU A 84 -9.03 22.81 -8.84
C LEU A 84 -7.77 23.06 -7.99
N LYS A 85 -7.40 22.08 -7.18
CA LYS A 85 -6.24 22.14 -6.31
C LYS A 85 -5.66 20.73 -6.18
N ALA A 86 -4.36 20.60 -6.40
CA ALA A 86 -3.61 19.40 -6.09
C ALA A 86 -2.83 19.68 -4.81
N HIS A 87 -2.95 18.77 -3.85
CA HIS A 87 -2.13 18.79 -2.64
C HIS A 87 -1.08 17.69 -2.80
N PRO A 88 0.22 18.00 -2.65
CA PRO A 88 1.17 16.94 -2.35
C PRO A 88 0.80 16.38 -0.97
N ASP A 89 0.85 15.05 -0.84
CA ASP A 89 0.73 14.37 0.45
C ASP A 89 1.93 14.69 1.36
#